data_AF-A0A0H5R3L8-F1
#
_entry.id   AF-A0A0H5R3L8-F1
#
_cell.length_a   1.000
_cell.length_b   1.000
_cell.length_c   1.000
_cell.angle_alpha   90.00
_cell.angle_beta   90.00
_cell.angle_gamma   90.00
#
_symmetry.space_group_name_H-M   'P 1'
#
loop_
_entity.id
_entity.type
_entity.pdbx_description
1 polymer ?
#
loop_
_entity_poly.entity_id
_entity_poly.type
_entity_poly.pdbx_seq_one_letter_code
_entity_poly.pdbx_strand_id
1 'polypeptide(L)'
;MASWSFVIIMVLNIPFFTHSASSTFQISPLQILVDLNGSDAGFLVSLNQMIQDREPNSDVDASAPKDVLAHAINLRLVLGHVIEWINIANQPNEKCRIEKELADLPDWVNPHLALIHRLIEAKRNPDIYSDETWKNWRNAMRWFQGGWIQKAYVYKRDAHKMTRLDGVYQYNICLLAQNLGELTNNVINIIQEPPMASEDFQNKLFAFLLLLKFNSYTHKTYEYLPFILNSKISRFRELFDRWEYERSQFAAHKALINFARELNKLAHLYDGV
;
A
#
# COMPACT_ATOMS: atom_id res chain seq x y z
N MET A 1 1.64 46.43 9.43
CA MET A 1 1.85 45.60 8.23
C MET A 1 3.03 44.69 8.50
N ALA A 2 2.77 43.52 9.09
CA ALA A 2 3.76 42.47 9.32
C ALA A 2 3.65 41.49 8.14
N SER A 3 4.76 41.25 7.45
CA SER A 3 4.79 40.54 6.18
C SER A 3 4.50 39.05 6.35
N TRP A 4 3.80 38.50 5.37
CA TRP A 4 3.46 37.07 5.16
C TRP A 4 4.68 36.12 5.08
N SER A 5 5.88 36.63 5.30
CA SER A 5 7.16 35.91 5.17
C SER A 5 7.35 34.82 6.22
N PHE A 6 6.65 34.88 7.36
CA PHE A 6 6.81 33.89 8.44
C PHE A 6 5.88 32.66 8.30
N VAL A 7 4.75 32.78 7.59
CA VAL A 7 3.83 31.65 7.33
C VAL A 7 4.44 30.66 6.33
N ILE A 8 5.29 31.14 5.42
CA ILE A 8 6.02 30.30 4.47
C ILE A 8 7.11 29.46 5.16
N ILE A 9 7.64 29.91 6.31
CA ILE A 9 8.70 29.20 7.03
C ILE A 9 8.14 28.06 7.91
N MET A 10 6.87 28.12 8.35
CA MET A 10 6.27 27.03 9.16
C MET A 10 5.62 25.91 8.34
N VAL A 11 5.15 26.16 7.11
CA VAL A 11 4.57 25.10 6.25
C VAL A 11 5.65 24.29 5.51
N LEU A 12 6.88 24.79 5.44
CA LEU A 12 8.02 24.12 4.80
C LEU A 12 8.91 23.30 5.76
N ASN A 13 8.59 23.24 7.05
CA ASN A 13 9.25 22.34 8.02
C ASN A 13 8.52 20.98 8.13
N ILE A 14 8.21 20.40 6.98
CA ILE A 14 8.20 18.94 6.83
C ILE A 14 9.63 18.49 7.19
N PRO A 15 9.84 17.51 8.09
CA PRO A 15 11.19 17.13 8.47
C PRO A 15 11.97 16.68 7.23
N PHE A 16 13.00 17.47 6.93
CA PHE A 16 14.06 17.22 5.98
C PHE A 16 14.76 15.89 6.32
N PHE A 17 14.60 14.89 5.47
CA PHE A 17 15.68 13.95 5.20
C PHE A 17 16.31 14.35 3.87
N THR A 18 17.39 15.14 3.94
CA THR A 18 18.25 15.46 2.80
C THR A 18 19.69 15.08 3.13
N HIS A 19 20.06 13.88 2.70
CA HIS A 19 21.36 13.47 2.17
C HIS A 19 21.00 12.26 1.27
N SER A 20 21.18 12.22 -0.05
CA SER A 20 22.17 12.81 -0.95
C SER A 20 21.54 13.22 -2.29
N ALA A 21 22.03 14.31 -2.86
CA ALA A 21 21.66 14.79 -4.19
C ALA A 21 22.78 14.42 -5.17
N SER A 22 22.66 13.24 -5.79
CA SER A 22 23.16 12.91 -7.15
C SER A 22 22.76 11.49 -7.66
N SER A 23 21.83 10.79 -6.97
CA SER A 23 21.15 9.54 -7.38
C SER A 23 19.63 9.69 -7.50
N THR A 24 19.23 10.84 -8.04
CA THR A 24 17.93 11.51 -7.97
C THR A 24 16.70 10.62 -8.24
N PHE A 25 15.87 10.44 -7.18
CA PHE A 25 14.48 9.96 -7.14
C PHE A 25 14.18 8.45 -7.06
N GLN A 26 15.14 7.58 -6.75
CA GLN A 26 14.81 6.18 -6.45
C GLN A 26 14.49 5.98 -4.96
N ILE A 27 13.28 5.50 -4.69
CA ILE A 27 12.80 5.10 -3.36
C ILE A 27 13.38 3.72 -2.99
N SER A 28 13.71 3.50 -1.71
CA SER A 28 14.14 2.17 -1.26
C SER A 28 12.94 1.21 -1.17
N PRO A 29 13.12 -0.11 -1.44
CA PRO A 29 12.06 -1.09 -1.20
C PRO A 29 11.52 -1.08 0.23
N LEU A 30 12.37 -0.84 1.23
CA LEU A 30 11.96 -0.71 2.63
C LEU A 30 10.98 0.43 2.82
N GLN A 31 11.22 1.61 2.22
CA GLN A 31 10.32 2.75 2.37
C GLN A 31 8.93 2.43 1.82
N ILE A 32 8.85 1.72 0.69
CA ILE A 32 7.57 1.30 0.12
C ILE A 32 6.84 0.33 1.07
N LEU A 33 7.53 -0.65 1.64
CA LEU A 33 6.93 -1.56 2.61
C LEU A 33 6.45 -0.83 3.86
N VAL A 34 7.26 0.07 4.41
CA VAL A 34 6.90 0.90 5.58
C VAL A 34 5.69 1.76 5.28
N ASP A 35 5.67 2.40 4.10
CA ASP A 35 4.55 3.23 3.68
C ASP A 35 3.25 2.42 3.59
N LEU A 36 3.31 1.19 3.09
CA LEU A 36 2.16 0.30 2.92
C LEU A 36 1.82 -0.53 4.16
N ASN A 37 2.67 -0.51 5.20
CA ASN A 37 2.47 -1.27 6.42
C ASN A 37 1.20 -0.83 7.14
N GLY A 38 0.39 -1.80 7.58
CA GLY A 38 -0.89 -1.51 8.24
C GLY A 38 -2.03 -1.07 7.31
N SER A 39 -1.81 -1.03 5.99
CA SER A 39 -2.94 -0.95 5.05
C SER A 39 -3.71 -2.27 5.04
N ASP A 40 -5.03 -2.21 4.82
CA ASP A 40 -5.85 -3.42 4.79
C ASP A 40 -5.62 -4.22 3.50
N ALA A 41 -5.90 -5.53 3.56
CA ALA A 41 -5.71 -6.42 2.42
C ALA A 41 -6.51 -5.99 1.18
N GLY A 42 -7.72 -5.44 1.38
CA GLY A 42 -8.58 -4.96 0.29
C GLY A 42 -7.96 -3.77 -0.44
N PHE A 43 -7.32 -2.85 0.30
CA PHE A 43 -6.57 -1.74 -0.27
C PHE A 43 -5.41 -2.23 -1.15
N LEU A 44 -4.56 -3.13 -0.65
CA LEU A 44 -3.39 -3.61 -1.38
C LEU A 44 -3.77 -4.36 -2.66
N VAL A 45 -4.80 -5.22 -2.59
CA VAL A 45 -5.35 -5.90 -3.77
C VAL A 45 -5.85 -4.88 -4.79
N SER A 46 -6.63 -3.89 -4.34
CA SER A 46 -7.18 -2.85 -5.22
C SER A 46 -6.07 -2.01 -5.87
N LEU A 47 -5.04 -1.62 -5.11
CA LEU A 47 -3.88 -0.88 -5.61
C LEU A 47 -3.13 -1.67 -6.68
N ASN A 48 -2.83 -2.95 -6.43
CA ASN A 48 -2.09 -3.77 -7.40
C ASN A 48 -2.92 -4.06 -8.65
N GLN A 49 -4.23 -4.29 -8.53
CA GLN A 49 -5.12 -4.39 -9.68
C GLN A 49 -5.12 -3.08 -10.50
N MET A 50 -5.20 -1.93 -9.83
CA MET A 50 -5.13 -0.62 -10.47
C MET A 50 -3.78 -0.31 -11.15
N ILE A 51 -2.69 -0.90 -10.68
CA ILE A 51 -1.38 -0.76 -11.32
C ILE A 51 -1.28 -1.64 -12.58
N GLN A 52 -1.95 -2.80 -12.57
CA GLN A 52 -1.99 -3.72 -13.72
C GLN A 52 -2.95 -3.25 -14.82
N ASP A 53 -4.10 -2.69 -14.42
CA ASP A 53 -5.15 -2.23 -15.33
C ASP A 53 -4.86 -0.80 -15.81
N ARG A 54 -5.09 -0.54 -17.11
CA ARG A 54 -4.78 0.77 -17.70
C ARG A 54 -5.75 1.86 -17.28
N GLU A 55 -7.04 1.56 -17.10
CA GLU A 55 -8.05 2.56 -16.72
C GLU A 55 -9.15 1.93 -15.84
N PRO A 56 -9.72 2.72 -14.90
CA PRO A 56 -10.88 2.27 -14.15
C PRO A 56 -12.09 2.12 -15.06
N ASN A 57 -13.05 1.28 -14.66
CA ASN A 57 -14.33 1.23 -15.33
C ASN A 57 -14.98 2.62 -15.28
N SER A 58 -15.28 3.19 -16.46
CA SER A 58 -15.97 4.47 -16.57
C SER A 58 -17.46 4.37 -16.22
N ASP A 59 -17.97 3.15 -16.02
CA ASP A 59 -19.33 2.93 -15.55
C ASP A 59 -19.55 3.57 -14.18
N VAL A 60 -20.63 4.35 -14.12
CA VAL A 60 -21.10 5.10 -12.97
C VAL A 60 -21.48 4.17 -11.80
N ASP A 61 -21.72 2.87 -12.06
CA ASP A 61 -22.03 1.87 -11.04
C ASP A 61 -20.81 1.25 -10.34
N ALA A 62 -19.58 1.60 -10.75
CA ALA A 62 -18.29 1.10 -10.25
C ALA A 62 -18.34 0.38 -8.89
N SER A 63 -18.67 -0.92 -8.92
CA SER A 63 -18.92 -1.76 -7.75
C SER A 63 -17.71 -2.62 -7.38
N ALA A 64 -16.66 -2.61 -8.22
CA ALA A 64 -15.41 -3.26 -7.89
C ALA A 64 -14.57 -2.37 -6.97
N PRO A 65 -13.95 -2.92 -5.91
CA PRO A 65 -13.08 -2.17 -5.00
C PRO A 65 -11.95 -1.37 -5.69
N LYS A 66 -11.39 -1.90 -6.79
CA LYS A 66 -10.39 -1.20 -7.61
C LYS A 66 -10.92 0.08 -8.27
N ASP A 67 -12.15 0.06 -8.78
CA ASP A 67 -12.74 1.19 -9.49
C ASP A 67 -13.13 2.27 -8.47
N VAL A 68 -13.64 1.85 -7.31
CA VAL A 68 -13.88 2.71 -6.16
C VAL A 68 -12.60 3.41 -5.71
N LEU A 69 -11.49 2.67 -5.56
CA LEU A 69 -10.18 3.25 -5.23
C LEU A 69 -9.73 4.24 -6.31
N ALA A 70 -9.94 3.92 -7.58
CA ALA A 70 -9.56 4.79 -8.69
C ALA A 70 -10.34 6.11 -8.71
N HIS A 71 -11.66 6.05 -8.53
CA HIS A 71 -12.49 7.25 -8.38
C HIS A 71 -12.08 8.06 -7.15
N ALA A 72 -11.81 7.41 -6.02
CA ALA A 72 -11.33 8.10 -4.82
C ALA A 72 -9.99 8.81 -5.04
N ILE A 73 -9.06 8.20 -5.78
CA ILE A 73 -7.78 8.82 -6.16
C ILE A 73 -7.98 10.02 -7.11
N ASN A 74 -8.85 9.89 -8.10
CA ASN A 74 -9.14 10.98 -9.03
C ASN A 74 -9.79 12.14 -8.28
N LEU A 75 -10.73 11.84 -7.38
CA LEU A 75 -11.44 12.81 -6.54
C LEU A 75 -10.63 13.30 -5.33
N ARG A 76 -9.38 12.86 -5.11
CA ARG A 76 -8.62 13.08 -3.85
C ARG A 76 -8.67 14.50 -3.27
N LEU A 77 -8.73 15.54 -4.12
CA LEU A 77 -8.78 16.95 -3.70
C LEU A 77 -10.16 17.40 -3.19
N VAL A 78 -11.23 16.75 -3.65
CA VAL A 78 -12.62 17.05 -3.29
C VAL A 78 -13.30 15.91 -2.55
N LEU A 79 -12.61 14.78 -2.35
CA LEU A 79 -13.17 13.57 -1.75
C LEU A 79 -13.73 13.82 -0.35
N GLY A 80 -13.11 14.73 0.42
CA GLY A 80 -13.64 15.15 1.71
C GLY A 80 -15.04 15.77 1.61
N HIS A 81 -15.26 16.66 0.63
CA HIS A 81 -16.57 17.26 0.36
C HIS A 81 -17.57 16.22 -0.14
N VAL A 82 -17.15 15.32 -1.03
CA VAL A 82 -18.00 14.21 -1.50
C VAL A 82 -18.45 13.35 -0.31
N ILE A 83 -17.55 13.05 0.63
CA ILE A 83 -17.89 12.31 1.85
C ILE A 83 -18.89 13.09 2.72
N GLU A 84 -18.68 14.39 2.90
CA GLU A 84 -19.60 15.26 3.65
C GLU A 84 -21.00 15.27 3.03
N TRP A 85 -21.11 15.52 1.72
CA TRP A 85 -22.39 15.56 1.01
C TRP A 85 -23.16 14.24 1.14
N ILE A 86 -22.48 13.11 0.98
CA ILE A 86 -23.11 11.79 1.14
C ILE A 86 -23.53 11.55 2.60
N ASN A 87 -22.80 12.05 3.59
CA ASN A 87 -23.19 11.87 4.99
C ASN A 87 -24.43 12.67 5.38
N ILE A 88 -24.63 13.85 4.78
CA ILE A 88 -25.76 14.75 5.07
C ILE A 88 -26.90 14.65 4.04
N ALA A 89 -26.75 13.84 2.98
CA ALA A 89 -27.68 13.81 1.84
C ALA A 89 -29.13 13.44 2.19
N ASN A 90 -29.35 12.70 3.29
CA ASN A 90 -30.69 12.34 3.78
C ASN A 90 -31.37 13.46 4.59
N GLN A 91 -30.68 14.57 4.86
CA GLN A 91 -31.23 15.70 5.58
C GLN A 91 -32.00 16.61 4.60
N PRO A 92 -33.31 16.84 4.80
CA PRO A 92 -34.14 17.58 3.84
C PRO A 92 -33.67 19.01 3.54
N ASN A 93 -33.09 19.68 4.53
CA ASN A 93 -32.59 21.06 4.44
C ASN A 93 -31.25 21.18 3.69
N GLU A 94 -30.48 20.10 3.55
CA GLU A 94 -29.15 20.14 2.93
C GLU A 94 -29.21 19.98 1.40
N LYS A 95 -30.37 19.59 0.82
CA LYS A 95 -30.50 19.33 -0.62
C LYS A 95 -30.03 20.51 -1.49
N CYS A 96 -30.55 21.70 -1.21
CA CYS A 96 -30.23 22.92 -1.98
C CYS A 96 -28.74 23.30 -1.85
N ARG A 97 -28.17 23.13 -0.66
CA ARG A 97 -26.75 23.38 -0.40
C ARG A 97 -25.86 22.43 -1.22
N ILE A 98 -26.14 21.12 -1.16
CA ILE A 98 -25.39 20.10 -1.91
C ILE A 98 -25.46 20.39 -3.42
N GLU A 99 -26.65 20.69 -3.96
CA GLU A 99 -26.83 20.97 -5.39
C GLU A 99 -26.04 22.20 -5.85
N LYS A 100 -26.00 23.25 -5.02
CA LYS A 100 -25.19 24.45 -5.29
C LYS A 100 -23.69 24.13 -5.29
N GLU A 101 -23.20 23.45 -4.25
CA GLU A 101 -21.77 23.12 -4.15
C GLU A 101 -21.32 22.16 -5.26
N LEU A 102 -22.18 21.26 -5.72
CA LEU A 102 -21.91 20.40 -6.88
C LEU A 102 -21.82 21.19 -8.19
N ALA A 103 -22.65 22.22 -8.37
CA ALA A 103 -22.61 23.07 -9.56
C ALA A 103 -21.35 23.95 -9.63
N ASP A 104 -20.76 24.25 -8.47
CA ASP A 104 -19.54 25.07 -8.33
C ASP A 104 -18.24 24.22 -8.42
N LEU A 105 -18.33 22.91 -8.72
CA LEU A 105 -17.16 22.04 -8.83
C LEU A 105 -16.31 22.34 -10.08
N PRO A 106 -14.98 22.13 -10.01
CA PRO A 106 -14.11 22.27 -11.17
C PRO A 106 -14.44 21.26 -12.30
N ASP A 107 -14.23 21.67 -13.55
CA ASP A 107 -14.54 20.85 -14.74
C ASP A 107 -13.89 19.45 -14.76
N TRP A 108 -12.71 19.29 -14.14
CA TRP A 108 -12.04 17.99 -14.08
C TRP A 108 -12.82 16.95 -13.26
N VAL A 109 -13.81 17.38 -12.46
CA VAL A 109 -14.70 16.49 -11.69
C VAL A 109 -15.86 15.97 -12.54
N ASN A 110 -16.15 16.58 -13.69
CA ASN A 110 -17.28 16.20 -14.56
C ASN A 110 -17.37 14.69 -14.88
N PRO A 111 -16.26 13.98 -15.18
CA PRO A 111 -16.30 12.53 -15.40
C PRO A 111 -16.74 11.69 -14.19
N HIS A 112 -16.86 12.30 -13.02
CA HIS A 112 -17.17 11.65 -11.75
C HIS A 112 -18.47 12.17 -11.10
N LEU A 113 -19.08 13.23 -11.64
CA LEU A 113 -20.32 13.80 -11.11
C LEU A 113 -21.47 12.79 -11.08
N ALA A 114 -21.60 11.97 -12.13
CA ALA A 114 -22.65 10.96 -12.18
C ALA A 114 -22.56 9.96 -11.01
N LEU A 115 -21.34 9.56 -10.65
CA LEU A 115 -21.10 8.67 -9.50
C LEU A 115 -21.45 9.37 -8.19
N ILE A 116 -21.06 10.63 -8.04
CA ILE A 116 -21.37 11.45 -6.85
C ILE A 116 -22.88 11.60 -6.68
N HIS A 117 -23.60 11.95 -7.75
CA HIS A 117 -25.07 12.07 -7.73
C HIS A 117 -25.74 10.77 -7.32
N ARG A 118 -25.31 9.62 -7.88
CA ARG A 118 -25.87 8.31 -7.53
C ARG A 118 -25.62 7.95 -6.07
N LEU A 119 -24.43 8.24 -5.52
CA LEU A 119 -24.16 7.99 -4.10
C LEU A 119 -25.03 8.86 -3.17
N ILE A 120 -25.28 10.12 -3.56
CA ILE A 120 -26.21 11.02 -2.86
C ILE A 120 -27.64 10.50 -2.94
N GLU A 121 -28.08 10.08 -4.12
CA GLU A 121 -29.40 9.48 -4.34
C GLU A 121 -29.58 8.18 -3.55
N ALA A 122 -28.56 7.32 -3.54
CA ALA A 122 -28.54 6.10 -2.76
C ALA A 122 -28.66 6.38 -1.27
N LYS A 123 -27.99 7.42 -0.77
CA LYS A 123 -28.14 7.82 0.63
C LYS A 123 -29.57 8.25 0.97
N ARG A 124 -30.21 8.96 0.05
CA ARG A 124 -31.59 9.45 0.21
C ARG A 124 -32.61 8.32 0.15
N ASN A 125 -32.30 7.24 -0.58
CA ASN A 125 -33.20 6.11 -0.80
C ASN A 125 -32.49 4.77 -0.47
N PRO A 126 -32.16 4.50 0.80
CA PRO A 126 -31.32 3.36 1.17
C PRO A 126 -31.94 2.00 0.81
N ASP A 127 -33.27 1.90 0.75
CA ASP A 127 -33.99 0.65 0.46
C ASP A 127 -33.86 0.16 -0.99
N ILE A 128 -33.36 1.02 -1.89
CA ILE A 128 -33.24 0.73 -3.33
C ILE A 128 -31.86 0.16 -3.68
N TYR A 129 -30.85 0.38 -2.84
CA TYR A 129 -29.45 0.12 -3.17
C TYR A 129 -28.86 -1.04 -2.36
N SER A 130 -27.95 -1.81 -2.99
CA SER A 130 -27.36 -3.00 -2.38
C SER A 130 -26.40 -2.68 -1.22
N ASP A 131 -26.27 -3.62 -0.29
CA ASP A 131 -25.29 -3.56 0.82
C ASP A 131 -23.82 -3.45 0.34
N GLU A 132 -23.51 -3.99 -0.84
CA GLU A 132 -22.17 -4.00 -1.41
C GLU A 132 -21.71 -2.59 -1.82
N THR A 133 -22.61 -1.76 -2.35
CA THR A 133 -22.35 -0.34 -2.64
C THR A 133 -21.88 0.40 -1.39
N TRP A 134 -22.57 0.19 -0.26
CA TRP A 134 -22.23 0.84 1.01
C TRP A 134 -20.97 0.27 1.66
N LYS A 135 -20.68 -1.01 1.46
CA LYS A 135 -19.41 -1.62 1.88
C LYS A 135 -18.22 -0.97 1.16
N ASN A 136 -18.27 -0.83 -0.16
CA ASN A 136 -17.22 -0.18 -0.92
C ASN A 136 -17.05 1.30 -0.58
N TRP A 137 -18.15 2.01 -0.42
CA TRP A 137 -18.13 3.39 0.07
C TRP A 137 -17.43 3.51 1.43
N ARG A 138 -17.76 2.63 2.39
CA ARG A 138 -17.06 2.59 3.69
C ARG A 138 -15.57 2.29 3.57
N ASN A 139 -15.17 1.43 2.64
CA ASN A 139 -13.75 1.18 2.36
C ASN A 139 -13.06 2.44 1.83
N ALA A 140 -13.66 3.14 0.85
CA ALA A 140 -13.12 4.41 0.36
C ALA A 140 -12.95 5.46 1.47
N MET A 141 -13.93 5.58 2.37
CA MET A 141 -13.85 6.46 3.53
C MET A 141 -12.69 6.07 4.46
N ARG A 142 -12.55 4.78 4.79
CA ARG A 142 -11.46 4.27 5.64
C ARG A 142 -10.09 4.53 4.99
N TRP A 143 -9.97 4.32 3.68
CA TRP A 143 -8.76 4.59 2.94
C TRP A 143 -8.41 6.08 2.92
N PHE A 144 -9.41 6.95 2.78
CA PHE A 144 -9.22 8.40 2.87
C PHE A 144 -8.76 8.83 4.26
N GLN A 145 -9.45 8.38 5.31
CA GLN A 145 -9.12 8.71 6.70
C GLN A 145 -7.74 8.19 7.12
N GLY A 146 -7.33 7.03 6.61
CA GLY A 146 -6.00 6.46 6.84
C GLY A 146 -4.87 7.10 6.01
N GLY A 147 -5.15 8.11 5.17
CA GLY A 147 -4.16 8.74 4.30
C GLY A 147 -3.72 7.86 3.12
N TRP A 148 -4.42 6.75 2.88
CA TRP A 148 -4.05 5.74 1.89
C TRP A 148 -4.32 6.19 0.45
N ILE A 149 -5.31 7.05 0.23
CA ILE A 149 -5.64 7.58 -1.10
C ILE A 149 -4.47 8.35 -1.72
N GLN A 150 -3.78 9.18 -0.92
CA GLN A 150 -2.64 9.95 -1.41
C GLN A 150 -1.43 9.05 -1.71
N LYS A 151 -1.17 8.05 -0.86
CA LYS A 151 -0.13 7.03 -1.10
C LYS A 151 -0.43 6.23 -2.37
N ALA A 152 -1.68 5.79 -2.55
CA ALA A 152 -2.11 5.06 -3.73
C ALA A 152 -1.92 5.87 -5.02
N TYR A 153 -2.23 7.16 -5.00
CA TYR A 153 -1.97 8.06 -6.14
C TYR A 153 -0.48 8.08 -6.52
N VAL A 154 0.41 8.21 -5.53
CA VAL A 154 1.87 8.21 -5.75
C VAL A 154 2.33 6.87 -6.31
N TYR A 155 1.94 5.76 -5.67
CA TYR A 155 2.37 4.42 -6.09
C TYR A 155 1.80 3.98 -7.44
N LYS A 156 0.58 4.44 -7.80
CA LYS A 156 0.04 4.25 -9.16
C LYS A 156 0.87 5.01 -10.19
N ARG A 157 1.12 6.30 -9.95
CA ARG A 157 1.86 7.17 -10.88
C ARG A 157 3.30 6.68 -11.09
N ASP A 158 3.93 6.22 -10.02
CA ASP A 158 5.35 5.88 -10.00
C ASP A 158 5.61 4.37 -10.09
N ALA A 159 4.58 3.56 -10.34
CA ALA A 159 4.63 2.09 -10.37
C ALA A 159 5.79 1.53 -11.20
N HIS A 160 6.04 2.12 -12.37
CA HIS A 160 7.08 1.71 -13.32
C HIS A 160 8.42 2.45 -13.16
N LYS A 161 8.59 3.23 -12.08
CA LYS A 161 9.91 3.74 -11.71
C LYS A 161 10.70 2.65 -11.01
N MET A 162 12.01 2.61 -11.26
CA MET A 162 12.90 1.72 -10.54
C MET A 162 13.03 2.16 -9.07
N THR A 163 13.17 1.16 -8.20
CA THR A 163 13.63 1.33 -6.83
C THR A 163 15.16 1.43 -6.81
N ARG A 164 15.74 1.59 -5.61
CA ARG A 164 17.20 1.49 -5.42
C ARG A 164 17.77 0.07 -5.65
N LEU A 165 16.91 -0.94 -5.73
CA LEU A 165 17.32 -2.30 -6.06
C LEU A 165 17.25 -2.49 -7.59
N ASP A 166 18.40 -2.78 -8.20
CA ASP A 166 18.52 -2.91 -9.66
C ASP A 166 17.53 -3.91 -10.24
N GLY A 167 16.87 -3.51 -11.34
CA GLY A 167 15.88 -4.34 -12.02
C GLY A 167 14.54 -4.47 -11.29
N VAL A 168 14.36 -3.79 -10.15
CA VAL A 168 13.12 -3.87 -9.35
C VAL A 168 12.37 -2.55 -9.42
N TYR A 169 11.12 -2.62 -9.88
CA TYR A 169 10.20 -1.49 -9.99
C TYR A 169 9.33 -1.37 -8.74
N GLN A 170 8.77 -0.18 -8.50
CA GLN A 170 7.91 0.04 -7.32
C GLN A 170 6.73 -0.93 -7.26
N TYR A 171 6.10 -1.25 -8.40
CA TYR A 171 5.01 -2.22 -8.44
C TYR A 171 5.41 -3.62 -7.95
N ASN A 172 6.68 -4.02 -8.11
CA ASN A 172 7.16 -5.30 -7.59
C ASN A 172 7.10 -5.31 -6.05
N ILE A 173 7.37 -4.16 -5.42
CA ILE A 173 7.33 -4.03 -3.96
C ILE A 173 5.89 -3.86 -3.45
N CYS A 174 5.01 -3.16 -4.18
CA CYS A 174 3.58 -3.12 -3.86
C CYS A 174 2.95 -4.52 -3.91
N LEU A 175 3.34 -5.33 -4.90
CA LEU A 175 2.91 -6.72 -5.00
C LEU A 175 3.50 -7.58 -3.88
N LEU A 176 4.77 -7.36 -3.52
CA LEU A 176 5.40 -8.01 -2.37
C LEU A 176 4.65 -7.70 -1.07
N ALA A 177 4.27 -6.45 -0.82
CA ALA A 177 3.50 -6.05 0.36
C ALA A 177 2.16 -6.80 0.43
N GLN A 178 1.42 -6.86 -0.68
CA GLN A 178 0.18 -7.64 -0.75
C GLN A 178 0.41 -9.10 -0.41
N ASN A 179 1.46 -9.70 -0.96
CA ASN A 179 1.74 -11.13 -0.81
C ASN A 179 2.24 -11.50 0.59
N LEU A 180 2.98 -10.59 1.24
CA LEU A 180 3.42 -10.76 2.63
C LEU A 180 2.26 -10.60 3.61
N GLY A 181 1.30 -9.72 3.31
CA GLY A 181 0.19 -9.43 4.21
C GLY A 181 0.69 -9.01 5.59
N GLU A 182 0.24 -9.71 6.64
CA GLU A 182 0.64 -9.47 8.03
C GLU A 182 2.15 -9.63 8.28
N LEU A 183 2.85 -10.44 7.47
CA LEU A 183 4.30 -10.64 7.58
C LEU A 183 5.12 -9.42 7.13
N THR A 184 4.48 -8.41 6.52
CA THR A 184 5.14 -7.15 6.13
C THR A 184 5.84 -6.52 7.32
N ASN A 185 5.20 -6.51 8.50
CA ASN A 185 5.76 -5.93 9.71
C ASN A 185 7.00 -6.70 10.20
N ASN A 186 7.00 -8.03 10.07
CA ASN A 186 8.17 -8.85 10.40
C ASN A 186 9.37 -8.54 9.52
N VAL A 187 9.16 -8.38 8.21
CA VAL A 187 10.23 -7.99 7.28
C VAL A 187 10.79 -6.61 7.65
N ILE A 188 9.92 -5.66 7.98
CA ILE A 188 10.33 -4.32 8.43
C ILE A 188 11.16 -4.42 9.72
N ASN A 189 10.70 -5.17 10.72
CA ASN A 189 11.42 -5.36 11.98
C ASN A 189 12.78 -6.04 11.77
N ILE A 190 12.84 -7.07 10.92
CA ILE A 190 14.09 -7.72 10.52
C ILE A 190 15.08 -6.73 9.92
N ILE A 191 14.64 -5.64 9.30
CA ILE A 191 15.54 -4.63 8.73
C ILE A 191 15.86 -3.53 9.75
N GLN A 192 14.88 -3.09 10.52
CA GLN A 192 14.97 -1.91 11.38
C GLN A 192 15.45 -2.19 12.81
N GLU A 193 15.43 -3.44 13.28
CA GLU A 193 15.90 -3.77 14.64
C GLU A 193 17.35 -3.31 14.84
N PRO A 194 17.69 -2.60 15.93
CA PRO A 194 19.05 -2.14 16.20
C PRO A 194 20.05 -3.30 16.43
N PRO A 195 21.28 -3.22 15.87
CA PRO A 195 21.71 -2.23 14.88
C PRO A 195 21.00 -2.45 13.53
N MET A 196 20.58 -1.37 12.88
CA MET A 196 19.86 -1.44 11.59
C MET A 196 20.64 -2.29 10.57
N ALA A 197 19.94 -3.13 9.82
CA ALA A 197 20.58 -4.01 8.84
C ALA A 197 21.29 -3.21 7.73
N SER A 198 22.44 -3.71 7.27
CA SER A 198 23.21 -3.09 6.18
C SER A 198 22.41 -3.05 4.87
N GLU A 199 22.79 -2.15 3.96
CA GLU A 199 22.16 -2.06 2.64
C GLU A 199 22.31 -3.36 1.83
N ASP A 200 23.47 -4.02 1.92
CA ASP A 200 23.71 -5.32 1.28
C ASP A 200 22.75 -6.40 1.78
N PHE A 201 22.53 -6.45 3.10
CA PHE A 201 21.57 -7.37 3.69
C PHE A 201 20.15 -7.08 3.21
N GLN A 202 19.75 -5.80 3.22
CA GLN A 202 18.43 -5.37 2.75
C GLN A 202 18.22 -5.79 1.29
N ASN A 203 19.19 -5.49 0.41
CA ASN A 203 19.13 -5.84 -1.01
C ASN A 203 19.03 -7.35 -1.23
N LYS A 204 19.81 -8.14 -0.48
CA LYS A 204 19.76 -9.60 -0.50
C LYS A 204 18.39 -10.12 -0.06
N LEU A 205 17.85 -9.58 1.03
CA LEU A 205 16.54 -9.99 1.54
C LEU A 205 15.40 -9.66 0.56
N PHE A 206 15.38 -8.45 0.00
CA PHE A 206 14.37 -8.08 -0.99
C PHE A 206 14.48 -8.91 -2.26
N ALA A 207 15.70 -9.13 -2.77
CA ALA A 207 15.90 -10.01 -3.92
C ALA A 207 15.42 -11.43 -3.65
N PHE A 208 15.69 -11.97 -2.45
CA PHE A 208 15.19 -13.28 -2.01
C PHE A 208 13.66 -13.34 -2.01
N LEU A 209 13.01 -12.40 -1.33
CA LEU A 209 11.54 -12.37 -1.20
C LEU A 209 10.85 -12.20 -2.56
N LEU A 210 11.41 -11.38 -3.47
CA LEU A 210 10.88 -11.21 -4.81
C LEU A 210 11.04 -12.46 -5.68
N LEU A 211 12.11 -13.24 -5.49
CA LEU A 211 12.33 -14.51 -6.20
C LEU A 211 11.36 -15.60 -5.78
N LEU A 212 10.78 -15.55 -4.59
CA LEU A 212 9.81 -16.55 -4.14
C LEU A 212 8.54 -16.55 -5.01
N LYS A 213 8.15 -15.44 -5.65
CA LYS A 213 6.97 -15.35 -6.53
C LYS A 213 5.74 -16.10 -5.97
N PHE A 214 5.15 -15.53 -4.92
CA PHE A 214 3.91 -15.92 -4.23
C PHE A 214 2.77 -16.30 -5.18
N ASN A 215 2.76 -17.57 -5.63
CA ASN A 215 1.79 -18.11 -6.57
C ASN A 215 1.14 -19.38 -6.01
N SER A 216 -0.04 -19.73 -6.52
CA SER A 216 -0.88 -20.82 -6.01
C SER A 216 -0.19 -22.19 -6.04
N TYR A 217 0.73 -22.42 -6.97
CA TYR A 217 1.49 -23.68 -7.09
C TYR A 217 2.54 -23.88 -6.00
N THR A 218 2.95 -22.79 -5.33
CA THR A 218 4.03 -22.81 -4.33
C THR A 218 3.49 -22.71 -2.89
N HIS A 219 2.17 -22.88 -2.69
CA HIS A 219 1.46 -22.70 -1.41
C HIS A 219 2.13 -23.40 -0.22
N LYS A 220 2.63 -24.64 -0.39
CA LYS A 220 3.33 -25.40 0.67
C LYS A 220 4.70 -24.82 1.05
N THR A 221 5.33 -24.06 0.15
CA THR A 221 6.62 -23.42 0.40
C THR A 221 6.46 -22.22 1.35
N TYR A 222 5.30 -21.56 1.32
CA TYR A 222 5.02 -20.42 2.18
C TYR A 222 4.68 -20.79 3.62
N GLU A 223 4.41 -22.07 3.94
CA GLU A 223 4.23 -22.52 5.32
C GLU A 223 5.49 -22.26 6.18
N TYR A 224 6.66 -22.28 5.56
CA TYR A 224 7.93 -21.98 6.24
C TYR A 224 8.18 -20.48 6.45
N LEU A 225 7.55 -19.62 5.65
CA LEU A 225 7.85 -18.19 5.64
C LEU A 225 7.43 -17.51 6.96
N PRO A 226 6.22 -17.73 7.52
CA PRO A 226 5.88 -17.25 8.86
C PRO A 226 6.87 -17.73 9.92
N PHE A 227 7.23 -19.01 9.94
CA PHE A 227 8.20 -19.54 10.91
C PHE A 227 9.55 -18.82 10.82
N ILE A 228 10.05 -18.65 9.60
CA ILE A 228 11.32 -17.96 9.34
C ILE A 228 11.27 -16.50 9.77
N LEU A 229 10.25 -15.75 9.34
CA LEU A 229 10.15 -14.31 9.59
C LEU A 229 9.74 -13.96 11.03
N ASN A 230 9.22 -14.93 11.79
CA ASN A 230 8.96 -14.79 13.23
C ASN A 230 10.11 -15.30 14.11
N SER A 231 11.18 -15.87 13.54
CA SER A 231 12.34 -16.28 14.32
C SER A 231 13.06 -15.08 14.94
N LYS A 232 13.89 -15.33 15.98
CA LYS A 232 14.68 -14.28 16.63
C LYS A 232 15.52 -13.53 15.59
N ILE A 233 15.27 -12.24 15.42
CA ILE A 233 15.82 -11.41 14.33
C ILE A 233 17.34 -11.45 14.29
N SER A 234 18.02 -11.37 15.44
CA SER A 234 19.49 -11.49 15.50
C SER A 234 19.98 -12.79 14.88
N ARG A 235 19.27 -13.91 15.13
CA ARG A 235 19.60 -15.23 14.61
C ARG A 235 19.25 -15.36 13.13
N PHE A 236 18.09 -14.85 12.73
CA PHE A 236 17.70 -14.76 11.33
C PHE A 236 18.78 -14.05 10.52
N ARG A 237 19.18 -12.84 10.94
CA ARG A 237 20.18 -12.02 10.25
C ARG A 237 21.51 -12.76 10.13
N GLU A 238 22.02 -13.29 11.24
CA GLU A 238 23.31 -14.00 11.29
C GLU A 238 23.37 -15.23 10.37
N LEU A 239 22.27 -15.97 10.24
CA LEU A 239 22.21 -17.13 9.37
C LEU A 239 21.95 -16.75 7.92
N PHE A 240 21.03 -15.82 7.68
CA PHE A 240 20.64 -15.40 6.34
C PHE A 240 21.80 -14.69 5.62
N ASP A 241 22.60 -13.91 6.36
CA ASP A 241 23.75 -13.20 5.81
C ASP A 241 24.81 -14.16 5.26
N ARG A 242 25.04 -15.29 5.94
CA ARG A 242 25.96 -16.36 5.50
C ARG A 242 25.40 -17.24 4.38
N TRP A 243 24.11 -17.11 4.07
CA TRP A 243 23.44 -18.02 3.14
C TRP A 243 23.69 -17.63 1.69
N GLU A 244 24.27 -18.52 0.89
CA GLU A 244 24.45 -18.31 -0.54
C GLU A 244 23.43 -19.13 -1.32
N TYR A 245 22.84 -18.52 -2.35
CA TYR A 245 21.95 -19.20 -3.28
C TYR A 245 22.04 -18.54 -4.66
N GLU A 246 21.87 -19.35 -5.70
CA GLU A 246 21.76 -18.84 -7.06
C GLU A 246 20.53 -17.94 -7.21
N ARG A 247 20.63 -16.81 -7.93
CA ARG A 247 19.51 -15.87 -8.12
C ARG A 247 18.45 -16.42 -9.09
N SER A 248 17.77 -17.49 -8.69
CA SER A 248 16.66 -18.09 -9.42
C SER A 248 15.50 -18.41 -8.49
N GLN A 249 14.28 -18.48 -9.05
CA GLN A 249 13.09 -18.84 -8.28
C GLN A 249 13.26 -20.21 -7.61
N PHE A 250 13.70 -21.22 -8.37
CA PHE A 250 13.90 -22.58 -7.84
C PHE A 250 14.90 -22.62 -6.67
N ALA A 251 16.04 -21.93 -6.82
CA ALA A 251 17.06 -21.87 -5.78
C ALA A 251 16.55 -21.13 -4.53
N ALA A 252 15.78 -20.04 -4.69
CA ALA A 252 15.18 -19.33 -3.55
C ALA A 252 14.19 -20.21 -2.76
N HIS A 253 13.37 -21.02 -3.44
CA HIS A 253 12.46 -21.96 -2.77
C HIS A 253 13.23 -23.05 -2.01
N LYS A 254 14.26 -23.62 -2.63
CA LYS A 254 15.12 -24.61 -1.98
C LYS A 254 15.85 -24.01 -0.78
N ALA A 255 16.33 -22.78 -0.90
CA ALA A 255 16.96 -22.03 0.18
C ALA A 255 15.97 -21.78 1.32
N LEU A 256 14.72 -21.38 1.05
CA LEU A 256 13.69 -21.19 2.08
C LEU A 256 13.49 -22.45 2.93
N ILE A 257 13.33 -23.61 2.29
CA ILE A 257 13.12 -24.89 3.00
C ILE A 257 14.33 -25.24 3.85
N ASN A 258 15.54 -25.12 3.30
CA ASN A 258 16.77 -25.43 4.02
C ASN A 258 16.99 -24.44 5.19
N PHE A 259 16.67 -23.18 4.99
CA PHE A 259 16.78 -22.14 6.02
C PHE A 259 15.85 -22.42 7.20
N ALA A 260 14.59 -22.80 6.93
CA ALA A 260 13.67 -23.24 7.97
C ALA A 260 14.20 -24.44 8.76
N ARG A 261 14.77 -25.45 8.07
CA ARG A 261 15.34 -26.63 8.73
C ARG A 261 16.51 -26.26 9.65
N GLU A 262 17.41 -25.40 9.20
CA GLU A 262 18.55 -24.96 10.01
C GLU A 262 18.10 -24.14 11.22
N LEU A 263 17.15 -23.21 11.04
CA LEU A 263 16.55 -22.49 12.17
C LEU A 263 15.91 -23.44 13.18
N ASN A 264 15.19 -24.47 12.72
CA ASN A 264 14.54 -25.43 13.61
C ASN A 264 15.55 -26.29 14.39
N LYS A 265 16.62 -26.77 13.74
CA LYS A 265 17.70 -27.50 14.42
C LYS A 265 18.30 -26.65 15.54
N LEU A 266 18.50 -25.37 15.27
CA LEU A 266 19.10 -24.44 16.22
C LEU A 266 18.16 -24.11 17.38
N ALA A 267 16.85 -24.02 17.16
CA ALA A 267 15.89 -23.86 18.25
C ALA A 267 15.95 -25.04 19.24
N HIS A 268 15.95 -26.28 18.73
CA HIS A 268 15.99 -27.48 19.56
C HIS A 268 17.32 -27.72 20.30
N LEU A 269 18.42 -27.09 19.88
CA LEU A 269 19.70 -27.16 20.60
C LEU A 269 19.74 -26.25 21.83
N TYR A 270 18.90 -25.22 21.90
CA TYR A 270 18.87 -24.25 23.00
C TYR A 270 17.74 -24.49 24.01
N ASP A 271 16.69 -25.23 23.64
CA ASP A 271 15.62 -25.66 24.57
C ASP A 271 16.03 -26.87 25.45
N GLY A 272 17.23 -27.41 25.25
CA GLY A 272 17.80 -28.54 25.98
C GLY A 272 18.84 -28.17 27.05
N VAL A 273 18.93 -26.90 27.43
CA VAL A 273 19.85 -26.37 28.48
C VAL A 273 19.06 -25.72 29.60
#